data_AF-A0A7X5XVB5-F1
#
_entry.id   AF-A0A7X5XVB5-F1
#
_cell.length_a   1.000
_cell.length_b   1.000
_cell.length_c   1.000
_cell.angle_alpha   90.00
_cell.angle_beta   90.00
_cell.angle_gamma   90.00
#
_symmetry.space_group_name_H-M   'P 1'
#
loop_
_entity.id
_entity.type
_entity.pdbx_description
1 polymer ?
#
loop_
_entity_poly.entity_id
_entity_poly.type
_entity_poly.pdbx_seq_one_letter_code
_entity_poly.pdbx_strand_id
1 'polypeptide(L)'
;MERSLLQRIEAFLKESAMPPSVFGRAALRDPCFVSDLRSGREPGREIIGRVEHFMSKWRADRRVGHVAPLGDRRTRAFWRLDAGSEA
;
A
#
# COMPACT_ATOMS: atom_id res chain seq x y z
N MET A 1 -21.85 2.55 4.63
CA MET A 1 -21.25 1.52 3.75
C MET A 1 -19.87 1.25 4.30
N GLU A 2 -19.66 0.05 4.85
CA GLU A 2 -18.40 -0.34 5.49
C GLU A 2 -17.25 -0.27 4.48
N ARG A 3 -16.18 0.45 4.83
CA ARG A 3 -15.00 0.54 3.96
C ARG A 3 -14.20 -0.74 4.12
N SER A 4 -14.29 -1.64 3.14
CA SER A 4 -13.47 -2.86 3.11
C SER A 4 -11.98 -2.52 3.23
N LEU A 5 -11.18 -3.43 3.80
CA LEU A 5 -9.73 -3.23 3.99
C LEU A 5 -9.04 -2.78 2.69
N LEU A 6 -9.46 -3.34 1.56
CA LEU A 6 -8.98 -2.96 0.23
C LEU A 6 -9.14 -1.45 -0.03
N GLN A 7 -10.29 -0.85 0.27
CA GLN A 7 -10.51 0.59 0.08
C GLN A 7 -9.60 1.44 0.98
N ARG A 8 -9.34 0.98 2.22
CA ARG A 8 -8.41 1.68 3.14
C ARG A 8 -6.98 1.60 2.61
N ILE A 9 -6.59 0.45 2.06
CA ILE A 9 -5.30 0.27 1.38
C ILE A 9 -5.21 1.17 0.14
N GLU A 10 -6.20 1.19 -0.74
CA GLU A 10 -6.16 2.02 -1.96
C GLU A 10 -6.10 3.52 -1.67
N ALA A 11 -6.85 4.01 -0.68
CA ALA A 11 -6.74 5.39 -0.24
C ALA A 11 -5.33 5.69 0.30
N PHE A 12 -4.73 4.76 1.05
CA PHE A 12 -3.35 4.88 1.52
C PHE A 12 -2.35 4.89 0.36
N LEU A 13 -2.52 4.03 -0.66
CA LEU A 13 -1.65 4.01 -1.84
C LEU A 13 -1.71 5.32 -2.62
N LYS A 14 -2.91 5.91 -2.77
CA LYS A 14 -3.08 7.25 -3.38
C LYS A 14 -2.41 8.36 -2.54
N GLU A 15 -2.58 8.35 -1.22
CA GLU A 15 -1.98 9.35 -0.30
C GLU A 15 -0.44 9.26 -0.19
N SER A 16 0.06 8.02 -0.18
CA SER A 16 1.49 7.71 -0.11
C SER A 16 2.19 7.80 -1.45
N ALA A 17 1.44 7.85 -2.55
CA ALA A 17 1.98 7.66 -3.89
C ALA A 17 2.90 6.42 -3.89
N MET A 18 2.45 5.30 -3.31
CA MET A 18 3.25 4.07 -3.22
C MET A 18 2.61 3.00 -4.09
N PRO A 19 3.39 2.28 -4.92
CA PRO A 19 2.82 1.19 -5.69
C PRO A 19 2.43 0.00 -4.80
N PRO A 20 1.39 -0.76 -5.17
CA PRO A 20 0.85 -1.86 -4.35
C PRO A 20 1.89 -2.92 -4.01
N SER A 21 2.83 -3.21 -4.91
CA SER A 21 3.88 -4.20 -4.68
C SER A 21 4.93 -3.74 -3.67
N VAL A 22 5.21 -2.43 -3.60
CA VAL A 22 6.11 -1.88 -2.58
C VAL A 22 5.42 -1.88 -1.23
N PHE A 23 4.14 -1.51 -1.19
CA PHE A 23 3.33 -1.58 0.03
C PHE A 23 3.32 -3.00 0.62
N GLY A 24 2.98 -3.99 -0.20
CA GLY A 24 2.96 -5.38 0.25
C GLY A 24 4.32 -5.87 0.74
N ARG A 25 5.41 -5.50 0.05
CA ARG A 25 6.79 -5.79 0.49
C ARG A 25 7.13 -5.08 1.81
N ALA A 26 6.69 -3.84 2.02
CA ALA A 26 6.99 -3.06 3.21
C ALA A 26 6.16 -3.50 4.44
N ALA A 27 4.88 -3.83 4.24
CA ALA A 27 3.96 -4.21 5.31
C ALA A 27 4.06 -5.70 5.68
N LEU A 28 4.20 -6.58 4.69
CA LEU A 28 4.06 -8.03 4.85
C LEU A 28 5.21 -8.84 4.24
N ARG A 29 6.19 -8.18 3.59
CA ARG A 29 7.21 -8.82 2.74
C ARG A 29 6.61 -9.61 1.55
N ASP A 30 5.36 -9.31 1.19
CA ASP A 30 4.65 -9.99 0.12
C ASP A 30 4.22 -8.97 -0.97
N PRO A 31 4.86 -8.94 -2.15
CA PRO A 31 4.57 -7.95 -3.18
C PRO A 31 3.25 -8.19 -3.93
N CYS A 32 2.62 -9.36 -3.81
CA CYS A 32 1.39 -9.72 -4.51
C CYS A 32 0.14 -9.44 -3.67
N PHE A 33 0.29 -9.14 -2.39
CA PHE A 33 -0.78 -8.99 -1.41
C PHE A 33 -1.96 -8.15 -1.89
N VAL A 34 -1.71 -6.95 -2.44
CA VAL A 34 -2.80 -6.06 -2.89
C VAL A 34 -3.49 -6.60 -4.14
N SER A 35 -2.75 -7.20 -5.06
CA SER A 35 -3.32 -7.86 -6.24
C SER A 35 -4.19 -9.05 -5.85
N ASP A 36 -3.76 -9.79 -4.84
CA ASP A 36 -4.50 -10.93 -4.29
C ASP A 36 -5.81 -10.49 -3.61
N LEU A 37 -5.76 -9.40 -2.82
CA LEU A 37 -6.96 -8.77 -2.27
C LEU A 37 -7.93 -8.29 -3.36
N ARG A 38 -7.41 -7.74 -4.47
CA ARG A 38 -8.24 -7.37 -5.64
C ARG A 38 -8.86 -8.59 -6.32
N SER A 39 -8.17 -9.72 -6.28
CA SER A 39 -8.67 -10.99 -6.83
C SER A 39 -9.70 -11.68 -5.91
N GLY A 40 -10.02 -11.10 -4.75
CA GLY A 40 -11.02 -11.61 -3.82
C GLY A 40 -10.45 -12.42 -2.64
N ARG A 41 -9.13 -12.38 -2.40
CA ARG A 41 -8.55 -13.05 -1.22
C ARG A 41 -8.99 -12.38 0.06
N GLU A 42 -9.32 -13.20 1.04
CA GLU A 42 -9.68 -12.78 2.39
C GLU A 42 -8.42 -12.78 3.29
N PRO A 43 -7.94 -11.61 3.74
CA PRO A 43 -6.80 -11.55 4.63
C PRO A 43 -7.21 -12.01 6.03
N GLY A 44 -6.42 -12.90 6.64
CA GLY A 44 -6.62 -13.29 8.03
C GLY A 44 -6.39 -12.13 9.01
N ARG A 45 -6.90 -12.26 10.25
CA ARG A 45 -6.78 -11.22 11.30
C ARG A 45 -5.35 -10.74 11.54
N GLU A 46 -4.36 -11.64 11.47
CA GLU A 46 -2.95 -11.28 11.63
C GLU A 46 -2.45 -10.34 10.53
N ILE A 47 -2.86 -10.60 9.29
CA ILE A 47 -2.51 -9.79 8.12
C ILE A 47 -3.14 -8.41 8.26
N ILE A 48 -4.42 -8.35 8.64
CA ILE A 48 -5.14 -7.10 8.89
C ILE A 48 -4.41 -6.27 9.94
N GLY A 49 -4.03 -6.88 11.08
CA GLY A 49 -3.31 -6.19 12.15
C GLY A 49 -1.97 -5.62 11.69
N ARG A 50 -1.17 -6.36 10.91
CA ARG A 50 0.11 -5.87 10.36
C ARG A 50 -0.09 -4.71 9.40
N VAL A 51 -1.08 -4.82 8.51
CA VAL A 51 -1.43 -3.81 7.52
C VAL A 51 -1.88 -2.51 8.20
N GLU A 52 -2.79 -2.59 9.17
CA GLU A 52 -3.23 -1.43 9.94
C GLU A 52 -2.10 -0.81 10.75
N HIS A 53 -1.27 -1.63 11.39
CA HIS A 53 -0.11 -1.15 12.15
C HIS A 53 0.89 -0.40 11.24
N PHE A 54 1.17 -0.94 10.05
CA PHE A 54 2.04 -0.30 9.06
C PHE A 54 1.49 1.06 8.62
N MET A 55 0.20 1.14 8.28
CA MET A 55 -0.43 2.41 7.88
C MET A 55 -0.40 3.45 9.00
N SER A 56 -0.71 3.04 10.23
CA SER A 56 -0.70 3.91 11.39
C SER A 56 0.71 4.45 11.64
N LYS A 57 1.72 3.57 11.61
CA LYS A 57 3.13 3.95 11.76
C LYS A 57 3.59 4.89 10.66
N TRP A 58 3.26 4.63 9.40
CA TRP A 58 3.64 5.48 8.27
C TRP A 58 3.00 6.87 8.35
N ARG A 59 1.72 6.95 8.75
CA ARG A 59 1.05 8.24 8.97
C ARG A 59 1.67 9.02 10.14
N ALA A 60 2.01 8.34 11.22
CA ALA A 60 2.73 8.95 12.34
C ALA A 60 4.10 9.49 11.91
N ASP A 61 4.86 8.69 11.17
CA ASP A 61 6.17 9.08 10.62
C ASP A 61 6.08 10.29 9.67
N ARG A 62 5.08 10.31 8.78
CA ARG A 62 4.80 11.47 7.91
C ARG A 62 4.47 12.72 8.69
N ARG A 63 3.71 12.60 9.77
CA ARG A 63 3.35 13.74 10.63
C ARG A 63 4.53 14.29 11.40
N VAL A 64 5.54 13.46 11.66
CA VAL A 64 6.82 13.85 12.29
C VAL A 64 7.82 14.39 11.24
N GLY A 65 7.49 14.35 9.95
CA GLY A 65 8.30 14.93 8.87
C GLY A 65 9.47 14.05 8.41
N HIS A 66 9.46 12.76 8.75
CA HIS A 66 10.60 11.86 8.57
C HIS A 66 10.54 10.97 7.31
N VAL A 67 9.61 11.22 6.37
CA VAL A 67 9.48 10.36 5.19
C VAL A 67 10.34 10.87 4.03
N ALA A 68 11.55 10.30 3.90
CA ALA A 68 12.20 10.21 2.61
C ALA A 68 11.31 9.36 1.69
N PRO A 69 11.16 9.69 0.39
CA PRO A 69 10.40 8.84 -0.51
C PRO A 69 11.01 7.44 -0.49
N LEU A 70 10.25 6.45 -0.04
CA LEU A 70 10.62 5.03 -0.11
C LEU A 70 10.54 4.60 -1.57
N GLY A 71 11.41 5.18 -2.40
CA GLY A 71 11.60 4.90 -3.80
C GLY A 71 12.95 4.22 -3.94
N ASP A 72 12.97 2.91 -3.71
CA ASP A 72 14.04 2.06 -4.22
C ASP A 72 14.27 2.43 -5.70
N ARG A 73 15.51 2.50 -6.18
CA ARG A 73 15.83 2.99 -7.55
C ARG A 73 15.03 2.25 -8.65
N ARG A 74 14.47 1.07 -8.39
CA ARG A 74 13.53 0.35 -9.29
C ARG A 74 12.17 1.03 -9.49
N THR A 75 11.72 1.86 -8.54
CA THR A 75 10.37 2.46 -8.49
C THR A 75 10.13 3.49 -9.60
N ARG A 76 11.18 4.14 -10.13
CA ARG A 76 11.05 5.09 -11.24
C ARG A 76 10.47 4.45 -12.53
N ALA A 77 10.63 3.14 -12.71
CA ALA A 77 10.08 2.43 -13.86
C ALA A 77 8.56 2.21 -13.74
N PHE A 78 8.03 2.03 -12.52
CA PHE A 78 6.61 1.74 -12.30
C PHE A 78 5.72 2.97 -12.50
N TRP A 79 6.21 4.16 -12.15
CA TRP A 79 5.52 5.43 -12.42
C TRP A 79 5.24 5.71 -13.90
N ARG A 80 5.95 5.05 -14.82
CA ARG A 80 5.72 5.16 -16.27
C ARG A 80 4.66 4.20 -16.81
N LEU A 81 4.26 3.18 -16.05
CA LEU A 81 3.45 2.07 -16.56
C LEU A 81 1.98 2.14 -16.12
N ASP A 82 1.67 2.81 -15.00
CA ASP A 82 0.31 2.84 -14.41
C ASP A 82 -0.46 4.16 -14.64
N ALA A 83 0.10 5.11 -15.42
CA ALA A 83 -0.57 6.37 -15.78
C ALA A 83 -1.69 6.19 -16.83
N GLY A 84 -2.40 5.07 -16.80
CA GLY A 84 -3.43 4.72 -17.77
C GLY A 84 -4.35 3.61 -17.26
N SER A 85 -5.15 3.90 -16.24
CA SER A 85 -6.40 3.17 -15.98
C SER A 85 -7.27 3.90 -14.93
N GLU A 86 -7.73 5.09 -15.25
CA GLU A 86 -9.02 5.59 -14.74
C GLU A 86 -9.80 6.06 -15.99
N ALA A 87 -11.04 5.59 -16.09
CA ALA A 87 -11.87 5.45 -17.30
C ALA A 87 -12.27 6.75 -18.02
#